data_AF-A0A328EGE6-F1
#
_entry.id   AF-A0A328EGE6-F1
#
_cell.length_a   1.000
_cell.length_b   1.000
_cell.length_c   1.000
_cell.angle_alpha   90.00
_cell.angle_beta   90.00
_cell.angle_gamma   90.00
#
_symmetry.space_group_name_H-M   'P 1'
#
loop_
_entity.id
_entity.type
_entity.pdbx_description
1 polymer ?
#
loop_
_entity_poly.entity_id
_entity_poly.type
_entity_poly.pdbx_seq_one_letter_code
_entity_poly.pdbx_strand_id
1 'polypeptide(L)'
;MQLKKVGVLSFVSVVAITLAGCGKAPNLSFEETLQVYNKQNAIVKDVLQFMGDQEKLIESNLKAQVDVQTDGGKGKVMLDVKSVSDNKTKDSESDIGLNLTMDQKDAQTGDLQKLDAKVNLNTLLKDYQLYFKLNEFVLETNPKDAGGMPLAMVEMFKNKWLTLDVPEIKEMLRTSAETNANIWQNEKLYAVNPSYYTGVVSTTYEGNPAWKVDFNLEEIKKVVLDFYALNETGDVASTGNKVLLAQQQQMKDTLDQIFSSIKFENTEAYFVIRSADKVDFVVVNSDFSMGDLKMKLSQQVKGKVTTAKAIIPSANGSGQVEVTLVAERAGIGSVKLDLVAEKTGKDIQKEQLFKLSGKISATLSQNRFSLQPQFKLTIDKVGVDVDGDFVAKKIANHTFTAPTDAQNLQEIWSALMGGGAMGGFSGEFDDFSGEDVISGAVSLSGATSLSGTTSLSGTTSLSGTAG
;
A
#
# COMPACT_ATOMS: atom_id res chain seq x y z
N MET A 1 5.96 -11.13 16.20
CA MET A 1 5.42 -9.97 16.97
C MET A 1 6.17 -8.64 16.74
N GLN A 2 7.35 -8.63 16.10
CA GLN A 2 8.16 -7.41 15.91
C GLN A 2 7.96 -6.70 14.56
N LEU A 3 7.40 -7.35 13.52
CA LEU A 3 7.11 -6.71 12.22
C LEU A 3 5.89 -5.77 12.24
N LYS A 4 4.96 -5.90 13.20
CA LYS A 4 3.80 -5.01 13.33
C LYS A 4 4.18 -3.58 13.76
N LYS A 5 5.41 -3.35 14.27
CA LYS A 5 5.89 -2.03 14.71
C LYS A 5 6.63 -1.23 13.64
N VAL A 6 7.01 -1.87 12.51
CA VAL A 6 7.76 -1.21 11.42
C VAL A 6 6.83 -0.44 10.47
N GLY A 7 5.56 -0.86 10.34
CA GLY A 7 4.57 -0.21 9.48
C GLY A 7 4.11 1.19 9.94
N VAL A 8 4.48 1.61 11.16
CA VAL A 8 4.15 2.95 11.70
C VAL A 8 5.24 3.99 11.35
N LEU A 9 6.43 3.55 10.90
CA LEU A 9 7.52 4.47 10.49
C LEU A 9 7.19 5.27 9.21
N SER A 10 6.19 4.88 8.42
CA SER A 10 5.76 5.61 7.24
C SER A 10 4.94 6.87 7.54
N PHE A 11 4.42 7.04 8.77
CA PHE A 11 3.57 8.17 9.13
C PHE A 11 4.34 9.44 9.53
N VAL A 12 5.66 9.35 9.74
CA VAL A 12 6.48 10.50 10.21
C VAL A 12 7.29 11.16 9.08
N SER A 13 7.36 10.56 7.90
CA SER A 13 8.13 11.09 6.77
C SER A 13 7.24 11.81 5.75
N VAL A 14 6.56 12.88 6.16
CA VAL A 14 6.14 13.93 5.22
C VAL A 14 7.40 14.75 4.88
N VAL A 15 8.21 14.24 3.95
CA VAL A 15 9.31 15.03 3.39
C VAL A 15 8.68 16.01 2.41
N ALA A 16 8.33 17.21 2.87
CA ALA A 16 8.02 18.32 1.97
C ALA A 16 9.32 18.71 1.24
N ILE A 17 9.37 18.45 -0.07
CA ILE A 17 10.55 18.73 -0.90
C ILE A 17 10.26 20.00 -1.71
N THR A 18 10.86 21.13 -1.36
CA THR A 18 10.42 22.48 -1.79
C THR A 18 11.42 23.26 -2.67
N LEU A 19 10.89 24.08 -3.60
CA LEU A 19 11.62 24.81 -4.66
C LEU A 19 12.34 26.05 -4.14
N ALA A 20 13.65 26.13 -4.42
CA ALA A 20 14.49 27.27 -4.06
C ALA A 20 14.16 28.49 -4.93
N GLY A 21 13.46 29.46 -4.35
CA GLY A 21 13.48 30.84 -4.82
C GLY A 21 14.74 31.56 -4.30
N CYS A 22 15.48 32.24 -5.18
CA CYS A 22 16.56 33.13 -4.78
C CYS A 22 15.99 34.52 -4.49
N GLY A 23 15.98 34.93 -3.22
CA GLY A 23 15.62 36.26 -2.76
C GLY A 23 15.91 36.40 -1.25
N LYS A 24 16.02 37.63 -0.73
CA LYS A 24 16.02 37.83 0.73
C LYS A 24 14.70 37.30 1.30
N ALA A 25 14.76 36.43 2.30
CA ALA A 25 13.57 35.88 2.95
C ALA A 25 12.73 37.02 3.55
N PRO A 26 11.43 37.12 3.21
CA PRO A 26 10.55 38.11 3.81
C PRO A 26 10.23 37.73 5.26
N ASN A 27 9.77 38.71 6.03
CA ASN A 27 9.09 38.43 7.30
C ASN A 27 7.62 38.15 6.98
N LEU A 28 7.16 36.93 7.25
CA LEU A 28 5.77 36.50 7.10
C LEU A 28 5.18 36.25 8.50
N SER A 29 3.89 36.50 8.68
CA SER A 29 3.17 36.01 9.86
C SER A 29 3.20 34.48 9.90
N PHE A 30 2.83 33.89 11.05
CA PHE A 30 2.74 32.44 11.15
C PHE A 30 1.69 31.87 10.19
N GLU A 31 0.52 32.52 10.09
CA GLU A 31 -0.55 32.14 9.17
C GLU A 31 -0.12 32.25 7.71
N GLU A 32 0.55 33.34 7.33
CA GLU A 32 1.11 33.51 5.98
C GLU A 32 2.17 32.45 5.67
N THR A 33 3.00 32.11 6.65
CA THR A 33 4.01 31.04 6.55
C THR A 33 3.34 29.69 6.25
N LEU A 34 2.27 29.35 6.97
CA LEU A 34 1.50 28.13 6.74
C LEU A 34 0.77 28.14 5.40
N GLN A 35 0.27 29.29 4.94
CA GLN A 35 -0.33 29.42 3.61
C GLN A 35 0.69 29.15 2.50
N VAL A 36 1.90 29.70 2.61
CA VAL A 36 3.00 29.39 1.67
C VAL A 36 3.34 27.91 1.73
N TYR A 37 3.45 27.34 2.94
CA TYR A 37 3.71 25.92 3.15
C TYR A 37 2.63 25.00 2.57
N ASN A 38 1.36 25.38 2.64
CA ASN A 38 0.26 24.62 2.03
C ASN A 38 0.27 24.76 0.51
N LYS A 39 0.51 25.96 0.00
CA LYS A 39 0.56 26.23 -1.44
C LYS A 39 1.67 25.42 -2.13
N GLN A 40 2.86 25.33 -1.53
CA GLN A 40 3.95 24.52 -2.09
C GLN A 40 3.64 23.01 -2.08
N ASN A 41 2.75 22.55 -1.20
CA ASN A 41 2.33 21.15 -1.07
C ASN A 41 1.00 20.83 -1.78
N ALA A 42 0.40 21.83 -2.45
CA ALA A 42 -0.87 21.69 -3.18
C ALA A 42 -0.80 20.69 -4.33
N ILE A 43 0.40 20.33 -4.82
CA ILE A 43 0.59 19.34 -5.88
C ILE A 43 -0.08 18.00 -5.57
N VAL A 44 -0.07 17.56 -4.30
CA VAL A 44 -0.76 16.32 -3.90
C VAL A 44 -2.27 16.46 -4.15
N LYS A 45 -2.84 17.59 -3.76
CA LYS A 45 -4.26 17.91 -4.01
C LYS A 45 -4.56 17.99 -5.50
N ASP A 46 -3.69 18.61 -6.30
CA ASP A 46 -3.90 18.74 -7.74
C ASP A 46 -3.88 17.36 -8.45
N VAL A 47 -3.02 16.43 -8.01
CA VAL A 47 -3.02 15.04 -8.51
C VAL A 47 -4.32 14.32 -8.15
N LEU A 48 -4.80 14.49 -6.91
CA LEU A 48 -6.03 13.88 -6.44
C LEU A 48 -7.25 14.40 -7.20
N GLN A 49 -7.33 15.71 -7.43
CA GLN A 49 -8.36 16.33 -8.26
C GLN A 49 -8.28 15.89 -9.72
N PHE A 50 -7.07 15.70 -10.25
CA PHE A 50 -6.87 15.18 -11.61
C PHE A 50 -7.43 13.77 -11.74
N MET A 51 -7.10 12.88 -10.80
CA MET A 51 -7.53 11.47 -10.83
C MET A 51 -9.01 11.31 -10.48
N GLY A 52 -9.58 12.21 -9.69
CA GLY A 52 -10.99 12.20 -9.26
C GLY A 52 -11.93 13.05 -10.13
N ASP A 53 -11.46 13.54 -11.28
CA ASP A 53 -12.28 14.36 -12.19
C ASP A 53 -13.51 13.56 -12.64
N GLN A 54 -14.71 14.09 -12.37
CA GLN A 54 -16.00 13.48 -12.75
C GLN A 54 -16.52 13.99 -14.09
N GLU A 55 -15.89 15.01 -14.69
CA GLU A 55 -16.30 15.57 -15.98
C GLU A 55 -15.52 14.97 -17.15
N LYS A 56 -14.41 14.29 -16.86
CA LYS A 56 -13.51 13.69 -17.85
C LYS A 56 -13.25 12.23 -17.56
N LEU A 57 -13.11 11.45 -18.63
CA LEU A 57 -12.62 10.09 -18.54
C LEU A 57 -11.10 10.10 -18.37
N ILE A 58 -10.58 9.14 -17.61
CA ILE A 58 -9.15 8.98 -17.38
C ILE A 58 -8.66 7.72 -18.10
N GLU A 59 -7.78 7.90 -19.08
CA GLU A 59 -6.96 6.82 -19.65
C GLU A 59 -5.68 6.71 -18.82
N SER A 60 -5.36 5.52 -18.34
CA SER A 60 -4.12 5.27 -17.61
C SER A 60 -3.30 4.12 -18.21
N ASN A 61 -1.99 4.22 -18.09
CA ASN A 61 -1.04 3.21 -18.49
C ASN A 61 -0.02 3.04 -17.36
N LEU A 62 0.15 1.82 -16.85
CA LEU A 62 1.14 1.44 -15.86
C LEU A 62 2.04 0.38 -16.47
N LYS A 63 3.34 0.65 -16.52
CA LYS A 63 4.36 -0.38 -16.72
C LYS A 63 5.19 -0.49 -15.48
N ALA A 64 5.24 -1.65 -14.86
CA ALA A 64 6.09 -1.91 -13.71
C ALA A 64 6.95 -3.14 -13.98
N GLN A 65 8.19 -3.10 -13.52
CA GLN A 65 9.14 -4.19 -13.56
C GLN A 65 9.78 -4.34 -12.18
N VAL A 66 9.84 -5.57 -11.70
CA VAL A 66 10.55 -5.94 -10.48
C VAL A 66 11.51 -7.05 -10.82
N ASP A 67 12.81 -6.78 -10.68
CA ASP A 67 13.87 -7.76 -10.81
C ASP A 67 14.39 -8.12 -9.42
N VAL A 68 14.42 -9.41 -9.10
CA VAL A 68 14.93 -9.95 -7.84
C VAL A 68 16.18 -10.77 -8.15
N GLN A 69 17.26 -10.51 -7.44
CA GLN A 69 18.52 -11.23 -7.56
C GLN A 69 18.97 -11.75 -6.20
N THR A 70 19.35 -13.02 -6.17
CA THR A 70 19.90 -13.71 -4.99
C THR A 70 21.11 -14.56 -5.39
N ASP A 71 21.85 -15.09 -4.41
CA ASP A 71 22.94 -16.05 -4.65
C ASP A 71 22.49 -17.31 -5.42
N GLY A 72 21.22 -17.72 -5.23
CA GLY A 72 20.66 -18.97 -5.74
C GLY A 72 19.81 -18.84 -7.01
N GLY A 73 19.53 -17.62 -7.47
CA GLY A 73 18.61 -17.42 -8.58
C GLY A 73 18.24 -15.98 -8.87
N LYS A 74 17.50 -15.79 -9.97
CA LYS A 74 16.98 -14.51 -10.44
C LYS A 74 15.48 -14.64 -10.74
N GLY A 75 14.71 -13.63 -10.38
CA GLY A 75 13.30 -13.51 -10.71
C GLY A 75 13.04 -12.17 -11.41
N LYS A 76 12.08 -12.15 -12.32
CA LYS A 76 11.61 -10.96 -13.00
C LYS A 76 10.10 -10.99 -13.08
N VAL A 77 9.46 -9.91 -12.64
CA VAL A 77 8.03 -9.67 -12.80
C VAL A 77 7.86 -8.43 -13.65
N MET A 78 7.04 -8.50 -14.69
CA MET A 78 6.61 -7.34 -15.47
C MET A 78 5.09 -7.26 -15.44
N LEU A 79 4.58 -6.06 -15.18
CA LEU A 79 3.18 -5.71 -15.19
C LEU A 79 2.97 -4.59 -16.22
N ASP A 80 2.08 -4.78 -17.18
CA ASP A 80 1.63 -3.76 -18.13
C ASP A 80 0.11 -3.65 -18.00
N VAL A 81 -0.40 -2.53 -17.51
CA VAL A 81 -1.82 -2.27 -17.36
C VAL A 81 -2.18 -1.05 -18.20
N LYS A 82 -3.18 -1.20 -19.05
CA LYS A 82 -3.86 -0.07 -19.70
C LYS A 82 -5.27 -0.04 -19.20
N SER A 83 -5.78 1.13 -18.84
CA SER A 83 -7.16 1.25 -18.40
C SER A 83 -7.80 2.54 -18.85
N VAL A 84 -9.12 2.51 -18.93
CA VAL A 84 -9.96 3.69 -19.08
C VAL A 84 -11.02 3.64 -18.00
N SER A 85 -11.23 4.75 -17.29
CA SER A 85 -12.23 4.84 -16.23
C SER A 85 -13.06 6.12 -16.34
N ASP A 86 -14.35 6.00 -16.02
CA ASP A 86 -15.27 7.12 -15.85
C ASP A 86 -15.66 7.23 -14.36
N ASN A 87 -15.20 8.29 -13.70
CA ASN A 87 -15.50 8.50 -12.28
C ASN A 87 -16.97 8.86 -11.99
N LYS A 88 -17.71 9.31 -13.02
CA LYS A 88 -19.12 9.69 -12.92
C LYS A 88 -20.01 8.46 -12.97
N THR A 89 -19.79 7.55 -13.92
CA THR A 89 -20.58 6.31 -14.03
C THR A 89 -20.00 5.16 -13.21
N LYS A 90 -18.73 5.28 -12.79
CA LYS A 90 -17.93 4.22 -12.15
C LYS A 90 -17.59 3.06 -13.10
N ASP A 91 -17.83 3.22 -14.39
CA ASP A 91 -17.43 2.25 -15.38
C ASP A 91 -15.92 2.28 -15.57
N SER A 92 -15.32 1.11 -15.79
CA SER A 92 -13.90 1.00 -16.09
C SER A 92 -13.62 -0.21 -16.97
N GLU A 93 -12.60 -0.09 -17.80
CA GLU A 93 -12.10 -1.15 -18.66
C GLU A 93 -10.59 -1.22 -18.49
N SER A 94 -10.03 -2.42 -18.40
CA SER A 94 -8.59 -2.61 -18.30
C SER A 94 -8.10 -3.78 -19.15
N ASP A 95 -6.86 -3.66 -19.62
CA ASP A 95 -6.03 -4.72 -20.19
C ASP A 95 -4.82 -4.89 -19.27
N ILE A 96 -4.70 -6.06 -18.67
CA ILE A 96 -3.70 -6.39 -17.65
C ILE A 96 -2.82 -7.51 -18.20
N GLY A 97 -1.57 -7.19 -18.51
CA GLY A 97 -0.51 -8.14 -18.84
C GLY A 97 0.43 -8.36 -17.65
N LEU A 98 0.67 -9.62 -17.30
CA LEU A 98 1.62 -10.04 -16.28
C LEU A 98 2.58 -11.07 -16.89
N ASN A 99 3.88 -10.80 -16.81
CA ASN A 99 4.93 -11.75 -17.16
C ASN A 99 5.79 -12.03 -15.92
N LEU A 100 6.04 -13.31 -15.65
CA LEU A 100 6.90 -13.80 -14.59
C LEU A 100 7.97 -14.70 -15.23
N THR A 101 9.23 -14.43 -14.92
CA THR A 101 10.36 -15.29 -15.26
C THR A 101 11.14 -15.57 -13.99
N MET A 102 11.42 -16.84 -13.69
CA MET A 102 12.21 -17.25 -12.54
C MET A 102 13.22 -18.31 -12.96
N ASP A 103 14.48 -18.06 -12.63
CA ASP A 103 15.60 -18.99 -12.75
C ASP A 103 16.12 -19.27 -11.33
N GLN A 104 16.00 -20.52 -10.87
CA GLN A 104 16.48 -20.92 -9.54
C GLN A 104 17.36 -22.17 -9.64
N LYS A 105 18.48 -22.18 -8.92
CA LYS A 105 19.25 -23.42 -8.73
C LYS A 105 18.60 -24.26 -7.65
N ASP A 106 18.33 -25.52 -7.97
CA ASP A 106 17.90 -26.52 -7.01
C ASP A 106 18.99 -26.73 -5.96
N ALA A 107 18.64 -26.60 -4.69
CA ALA A 107 19.59 -26.71 -3.58
C ALA A 107 20.08 -28.15 -3.34
N GLN A 108 19.35 -29.16 -3.81
CA GLN A 108 19.66 -30.58 -3.65
C GLN A 108 20.36 -31.18 -4.87
N THR A 109 19.95 -30.81 -6.09
CA THR A 109 20.52 -31.37 -7.32
C THR A 109 21.52 -30.45 -8.03
N GLY A 110 21.49 -29.14 -7.74
CA GLY A 110 22.28 -28.14 -8.44
C GLY A 110 21.75 -27.78 -9.84
N ASP A 111 20.65 -28.40 -10.27
CA ASP A 111 20.04 -28.15 -11.58
C ASP A 111 19.34 -26.80 -11.63
N LEU A 112 19.30 -26.19 -12.82
CA LEU A 112 18.58 -24.95 -13.03
C LEU A 112 17.09 -25.25 -13.27
N GLN A 113 16.24 -24.83 -12.35
CA GLN A 113 14.79 -24.80 -12.52
C GLN A 113 14.38 -23.46 -13.16
N LYS A 114 13.57 -23.56 -14.21
CA LYS A 114 13.02 -22.41 -14.92
C LYS A 114 11.50 -22.42 -14.84
N LEU A 115 10.94 -21.25 -14.58
CA LEU A 115 9.52 -20.96 -14.64
C LEU A 115 9.32 -19.69 -15.45
N ASP A 116 8.61 -19.80 -16.56
CA ASP A 116 8.12 -18.67 -17.33
C ASP A 116 6.59 -18.72 -17.36
N ALA A 117 5.94 -17.67 -16.87
CA ALA A 117 4.49 -17.56 -16.87
C ALA A 117 4.06 -16.22 -17.45
N LYS A 118 3.08 -16.25 -18.35
CA LYS A 118 2.50 -15.06 -18.97
C LYS A 118 0.98 -15.14 -18.89
N VAL A 119 0.37 -14.06 -18.40
CA VAL A 119 -1.08 -13.91 -18.26
C VAL A 119 -1.50 -12.59 -18.87
N ASN A 120 -2.54 -12.60 -19.70
CA ASN A 120 -3.21 -11.39 -20.17
C ASN A 120 -4.71 -11.48 -19.90
N LEU A 121 -5.24 -10.48 -19.21
CA LEU A 121 -6.61 -10.39 -18.74
C LEU A 121 -7.21 -9.06 -19.18
N ASN A 122 -8.33 -9.09 -19.90
CA ASN A 122 -9.21 -7.93 -19.99
C ASN A 122 -10.22 -7.95 -18.85
N THR A 123 -10.50 -6.79 -18.29
CA THR A 123 -11.58 -6.60 -17.32
C THR A 123 -12.47 -5.43 -17.76
N LEU A 124 -13.75 -5.53 -17.44
CA LEU A 124 -14.73 -4.47 -17.65
C LEU A 124 -15.64 -4.45 -16.42
N LEU A 125 -15.70 -3.31 -15.75
CA LEU A 125 -16.74 -2.98 -14.79
C LEU A 125 -17.72 -2.06 -15.52
N LYS A 126 -18.97 -2.51 -15.67
CA LYS A 126 -20.01 -1.68 -16.26
C LYS A 126 -21.31 -1.85 -15.48
N ASP A 127 -21.94 -0.75 -15.10
CA ASP A 127 -23.19 -0.76 -14.32
C ASP A 127 -23.08 -1.66 -13.06
N TYR A 128 -21.92 -1.62 -12.41
CA TYR A 128 -21.53 -2.44 -11.24
C TYR A 128 -21.48 -3.95 -11.49
N GLN A 129 -21.48 -4.39 -12.75
CA GLN A 129 -21.27 -5.77 -13.14
C GLN A 129 -19.84 -5.99 -13.65
N LEU A 130 -19.19 -7.04 -13.13
CA LEU A 130 -17.82 -7.37 -13.47
C LEU A 130 -17.76 -8.42 -14.58
N TYR A 131 -17.07 -8.07 -15.65
CA TYR A 131 -16.72 -8.94 -16.75
C TYR A 131 -15.21 -9.10 -16.82
N PHE A 132 -14.75 -10.28 -17.20
CA PHE A 132 -13.33 -10.54 -17.41
C PHE A 132 -13.12 -11.57 -18.50
N LYS A 133 -12.00 -11.46 -19.20
CA LYS A 133 -11.62 -12.34 -20.31
C LYS A 133 -10.13 -12.64 -20.23
N LEU A 134 -9.81 -13.91 -20.04
CA LEU A 134 -8.44 -14.40 -20.10
C LEU A 134 -8.03 -14.57 -21.56
N ASN A 135 -7.24 -13.65 -22.12
CA ASN A 135 -6.80 -13.74 -23.52
C ASN A 135 -5.62 -14.68 -23.70
N GLU A 136 -4.68 -14.61 -22.75
CA GLU A 136 -3.43 -15.36 -22.83
C GLU A 136 -3.12 -15.95 -21.46
N PHE A 137 -2.77 -17.23 -21.47
CA PHE A 137 -2.14 -17.91 -20.35
C PHE A 137 -1.11 -18.86 -20.95
N VAL A 138 0.15 -18.64 -20.61
CA VAL A 138 1.27 -19.50 -20.99
C VAL A 138 2.03 -19.82 -19.72
N LEU A 139 2.32 -21.10 -19.51
CA LEU A 139 3.11 -21.59 -18.38
C LEU A 139 4.14 -22.58 -18.93
N GLU A 140 5.40 -22.19 -18.90
CA GLU A 140 6.54 -23.02 -19.27
C GLU A 140 7.33 -23.36 -18.00
N THR A 141 7.41 -24.65 -17.70
CA THR A 141 8.20 -25.21 -16.60
C THR A 141 9.06 -26.35 -17.14
N ASN A 142 10.21 -26.65 -16.51
CA ASN A 142 10.95 -27.86 -16.83
C ASN A 142 10.06 -29.14 -16.68
N PRO A 143 10.25 -30.16 -17.53
CA PRO A 143 9.24 -31.19 -17.73
C PRO A 143 9.32 -32.26 -16.65
N LYS A 144 8.31 -32.32 -15.78
CA LYS A 144 7.81 -33.56 -15.15
C LYS A 144 6.40 -33.44 -14.58
N ASP A 145 5.93 -32.25 -14.18
CA ASP A 145 4.70 -32.13 -13.38
C ASP A 145 3.60 -31.19 -13.91
N ALA A 146 3.78 -30.54 -15.07
CA ALA A 146 2.77 -29.62 -15.63
C ALA A 146 1.75 -30.30 -16.58
N GLY A 147 1.52 -31.61 -16.46
CA GLY A 147 0.53 -32.33 -17.27
C GLY A 147 -0.72 -32.66 -16.46
N GLY A 148 -1.77 -31.83 -16.54
CA GLY A 148 -3.00 -32.12 -15.80
C GLY A 148 -4.17 -31.15 -16.03
N MET A 149 -5.32 -31.56 -15.50
CA MET A 149 -6.64 -30.90 -15.49
C MET A 149 -6.64 -29.34 -15.40
N PRO A 150 -5.73 -28.66 -14.67
CA PRO A 150 -5.67 -27.19 -14.65
C PRO A 150 -5.42 -26.51 -16.01
N LEU A 151 -4.58 -27.07 -16.88
CA LEU A 151 -4.35 -26.52 -18.23
C LEU A 151 -5.60 -26.67 -19.11
N ALA A 152 -6.32 -27.78 -18.97
CA ALA A 152 -7.57 -28.01 -19.69
C ALA A 152 -8.69 -27.06 -19.20
N MET A 153 -8.74 -26.76 -17.90
CA MET A 153 -9.65 -25.75 -17.35
C MET A 153 -9.32 -24.36 -17.88
N VAL A 154 -8.04 -23.97 -17.93
CA VAL A 154 -7.62 -22.69 -18.50
C VAL A 154 -8.04 -22.56 -19.98
N GLU A 155 -7.82 -23.59 -20.78
CA GLU A 155 -8.25 -23.61 -22.19
C GLU A 155 -9.78 -23.52 -22.34
N MET A 156 -10.57 -23.99 -21.37
CA MET A 156 -12.03 -23.83 -21.37
C MET A 156 -12.48 -22.37 -21.23
N PHE A 157 -11.74 -21.55 -20.47
CA PHE A 157 -12.05 -20.15 -20.16
C PHE A 157 -11.34 -19.15 -21.07
N LYS A 158 -10.27 -19.57 -21.75
CA LYS A 158 -9.46 -18.75 -22.62
C LYS A 158 -10.29 -18.14 -23.76
N ASN A 159 -10.07 -16.86 -24.01
CA ASN A 159 -10.75 -16.05 -25.02
C ASN A 159 -12.27 -15.94 -24.89
N LYS A 160 -12.86 -16.33 -23.75
CA LYS A 160 -14.29 -16.16 -23.47
C LYS A 160 -14.49 -15.05 -22.43
N TRP A 161 -15.53 -14.25 -22.64
CA TRP A 161 -15.99 -13.33 -21.61
C TRP A 161 -16.72 -14.10 -20.53
N LEU A 162 -16.39 -13.80 -19.29
CA LEU A 162 -16.98 -14.37 -18.10
C LEU A 162 -17.54 -13.23 -17.26
N THR A 163 -18.66 -13.47 -16.60
CA THR A 163 -19.30 -12.51 -15.71
C THR A 163 -19.66 -13.15 -14.38
N LEU A 164 -19.68 -12.34 -13.33
CA LEU A 164 -20.22 -12.66 -12.02
C LEU A 164 -21.51 -11.88 -11.85
N ASP A 165 -22.63 -12.48 -12.27
CA ASP A 165 -23.95 -11.88 -12.12
C ASP A 165 -24.58 -12.34 -10.79
N VAL A 166 -24.05 -11.80 -9.70
CA VAL A 166 -24.51 -12.07 -8.33
C VAL A 166 -25.04 -10.76 -7.75
N PRO A 167 -26.35 -10.63 -7.45
CA PRO A 167 -26.96 -9.39 -6.95
C PRO A 167 -26.25 -8.79 -5.73
N GLU A 168 -25.76 -9.65 -4.83
CA GLU A 168 -25.04 -9.25 -3.62
C GLU A 168 -23.69 -8.62 -3.94
N ILE A 169 -22.96 -9.15 -4.94
CA ILE A 169 -21.67 -8.57 -5.39
C ILE A 169 -21.92 -7.24 -6.10
N LYS A 170 -22.98 -7.16 -6.90
CA LYS A 170 -23.35 -5.92 -7.59
C LYS A 170 -23.69 -4.80 -6.59
N GLU A 171 -24.47 -5.13 -5.57
CA GLU A 171 -24.83 -4.17 -4.52
C GLU A 171 -23.60 -3.78 -3.69
N MET A 172 -22.72 -4.73 -3.34
CA MET A 172 -21.45 -4.44 -2.67
C MET A 172 -20.56 -3.49 -3.49
N LEU A 173 -20.45 -3.69 -4.81
CA LEU A 173 -19.69 -2.81 -5.70
C LEU A 173 -20.31 -1.42 -5.81
N ARG A 174 -21.65 -1.33 -5.86
CA ARG A 174 -22.40 -0.07 -5.87
C ARG A 174 -22.17 0.72 -4.58
N THR A 175 -22.42 0.10 -3.42
CA THR A 175 -22.21 0.72 -2.10
C THR A 175 -20.75 1.13 -1.92
N SER A 176 -19.78 0.30 -2.31
CA SER A 176 -18.37 0.66 -2.25
C SER A 176 -18.02 1.89 -3.11
N ALA A 177 -18.63 2.02 -4.28
CA ALA A 177 -18.39 3.15 -5.18
C ALA A 177 -19.08 4.45 -4.74
N GLU A 178 -20.27 4.35 -4.12
CA GLU A 178 -21.06 5.48 -3.65
C GLU A 178 -20.58 6.04 -2.30
N THR A 179 -20.13 5.16 -1.41
CA THR A 179 -19.63 5.56 -0.08
C THR A 179 -18.30 6.30 -0.12
N ASN A 180 -17.63 6.34 -1.29
CA ASN A 180 -16.51 7.23 -1.57
C ASN A 180 -15.47 7.25 -0.42
N ALA A 181 -15.17 6.07 0.15
CA ALA A 181 -14.24 5.85 1.27
C ALA A 181 -12.78 6.08 0.86
N ASN A 182 -12.53 7.11 0.07
CA ASN A 182 -11.23 7.51 -0.38
C ASN A 182 -10.64 8.45 0.66
N ILE A 183 -9.83 7.84 1.51
CA ILE A 183 -8.89 8.50 2.42
C ILE A 183 -8.17 9.70 1.79
N TRP A 184 -8.00 9.64 0.48
CA TRP A 184 -7.35 10.59 -0.38
C TRP A 184 -8.13 11.89 -0.65
N GLN A 185 -9.43 11.97 -0.34
CA GLN A 185 -10.25 13.15 -0.70
C GLN A 185 -10.46 14.15 0.44
N ASN A 186 -9.99 13.86 1.66
CA ASN A 186 -10.17 14.78 2.79
C ASN A 186 -9.05 15.84 2.84
N GLU A 187 -9.36 17.04 2.35
CA GLU A 187 -8.40 18.15 2.28
C GLU A 187 -7.81 18.54 3.65
N LYS A 188 -8.50 18.25 4.76
CA LYS A 188 -8.01 18.56 6.13
C LYS A 188 -6.82 17.69 6.55
N LEU A 189 -6.63 16.52 5.93
CA LEU A 189 -5.48 15.65 6.20
C LEU A 189 -4.19 16.14 5.54
N TYR A 190 -4.30 16.90 4.46
CA TYR A 190 -3.17 17.33 3.64
C TYR A 190 -2.81 18.80 3.84
N ALA A 191 -3.76 19.60 4.35
CA ALA A 191 -3.53 20.99 4.69
C ALA A 191 -2.96 21.11 6.12
N VAL A 192 -1.84 21.82 6.24
CA VAL A 192 -1.30 22.22 7.54
C VAL A 192 -2.17 23.33 8.12
N ASN A 193 -2.67 23.12 9.33
CA ASN A 193 -3.53 24.07 10.03
C ASN A 193 -2.77 24.71 11.20
N PRO A 194 -2.93 26.03 11.46
CA PRO A 194 -2.43 26.66 12.68
C PRO A 194 -2.80 25.90 13.96
N SER A 195 -3.97 25.27 14.03
CA SER A 195 -4.43 24.52 15.21
C SER A 195 -3.58 23.30 15.55
N TYR A 196 -2.78 22.80 14.60
CA TYR A 196 -1.86 21.68 14.82
C TYR A 196 -0.59 22.07 15.58
N TYR A 197 -0.40 23.37 15.84
CA TYR A 197 0.79 23.88 16.50
C TYR A 197 0.45 24.71 17.73
N THR A 198 1.31 24.60 18.73
CA THR A 198 1.30 25.41 19.95
C THR A 198 2.68 26.01 20.16
N GLY A 199 2.84 26.86 21.19
CA GLY A 199 4.15 27.40 21.54
C GLY A 199 4.83 28.21 20.43
N VAL A 200 4.05 28.82 19.54
CA VAL A 200 4.55 29.49 18.34
C VAL A 200 5.37 30.73 18.72
N VAL A 201 6.68 30.71 18.41
CA VAL A 201 7.60 31.80 18.74
C VAL A 201 8.39 32.22 17.49
N SER A 202 8.37 33.53 17.19
CA SER A 202 9.21 34.11 16.13
C SER A 202 10.68 34.04 16.52
N THR A 203 11.52 33.58 15.61
CA THR A 203 12.96 33.38 15.84
C THR A 203 13.73 33.45 14.52
N THR A 204 15.01 33.07 14.55
CA THR A 204 15.84 32.86 13.37
C THR A 204 16.45 31.46 13.38
N TYR A 205 16.51 30.83 12.21
CA TYR A 205 17.19 29.55 12.00
C TYR A 205 18.14 29.66 10.81
N GLU A 206 19.43 29.35 11.01
CA GLU A 206 20.49 29.54 10.00
C GLU A 206 20.48 30.96 9.37
N GLY A 207 20.18 31.99 10.17
CA GLY A 207 20.11 33.38 9.71
C GLY A 207 18.86 33.76 8.91
N ASN A 208 17.90 32.84 8.73
CA ASN A 208 16.61 33.11 8.09
C ASN A 208 15.50 33.32 9.14
N PRO A 209 14.48 34.16 8.86
CA PRO A 209 13.28 34.25 9.69
C PRO A 209 12.61 32.88 9.84
N ALA A 210 12.20 32.52 11.07
CA ALA A 210 11.60 31.23 11.34
C ALA A 210 10.57 31.30 12.47
N TRP A 211 9.67 30.33 12.50
CA TRP A 211 8.73 30.09 13.59
C TRP A 211 9.11 28.80 14.30
N LYS A 212 9.50 28.88 15.57
CA LYS A 212 9.62 27.70 16.43
C LYS A 212 8.23 27.27 16.85
N VAL A 213 7.95 25.97 16.78
CA VAL A 213 6.63 25.41 17.09
C VAL A 213 6.74 24.14 17.92
N ASP A 214 5.69 23.89 18.70
CA ASP A 214 5.40 22.60 19.33
C ASP A 214 4.17 21.96 18.65
N PHE A 215 4.00 20.65 18.78
CA PHE A 215 2.87 19.93 18.18
C PHE A 215 1.66 19.90 19.11
N ASN A 216 0.49 20.26 18.58
CA ASN A 216 -0.80 20.07 19.25
C ASN A 216 -1.33 18.66 19.00
N LEU A 217 -0.86 17.69 19.79
CA LEU A 217 -1.22 16.28 19.60
C LEU A 217 -2.71 16.01 19.78
N GLU A 218 -3.40 16.76 20.64
CA GLU A 218 -4.85 16.63 20.84
C GLU A 218 -5.63 16.97 19.57
N GLU A 219 -5.27 18.07 18.90
CA GLU A 219 -5.94 18.48 17.67
C GLU A 219 -5.58 17.56 16.49
N ILE A 220 -4.32 17.13 16.39
CA ILE A 220 -3.89 16.14 15.38
C ILE A 220 -4.65 14.82 15.58
N LYS A 221 -4.72 14.33 16.83
CA LYS A 221 -5.47 13.14 17.20
C LYS A 221 -6.94 13.27 16.82
N LYS A 222 -7.56 14.41 17.13
CA LYS A 222 -8.95 14.69 16.78
C LYS A 222 -9.18 14.61 15.28
N VAL A 223 -8.34 15.24 14.46
CA VAL A 223 -8.49 15.19 13.00
C VAL A 223 -8.37 13.76 12.46
N VAL A 224 -7.44 12.96 13.00
CA VAL A 224 -7.31 11.56 12.59
C VAL A 224 -8.55 10.74 13.01
N LEU A 225 -9.03 10.91 14.24
CA LEU A 225 -10.21 10.19 14.73
C LEU A 225 -11.51 10.64 14.01
N ASP A 226 -11.67 11.94 13.75
CA ASP A 226 -12.78 12.49 12.97
C ASP A 226 -12.76 11.96 11.53
N PHE A 227 -11.57 11.79 10.97
CA PHE A 227 -11.40 11.18 9.65
C PHE A 227 -11.82 9.71 9.62
N TYR A 228 -11.44 8.92 10.63
CA TYR A 228 -11.92 7.54 10.76
C TYR A 228 -13.45 7.51 10.86
N ALA A 229 -14.05 8.43 11.62
CA ALA A 229 -15.51 8.53 11.71
C ALA A 229 -16.16 8.90 10.35
N LEU A 230 -15.53 9.78 9.55
CA LEU A 230 -16.06 10.23 8.26
C LEU A 230 -16.05 9.15 7.16
N ASN A 231 -15.01 8.31 7.09
CA ASN A 231 -14.98 7.19 6.13
C ASN A 231 -16.01 6.09 6.45
N GLU A 232 -16.64 6.13 7.62
CA GLU A 232 -17.60 5.13 8.08
C GLU A 232 -19.05 5.64 8.08
N THR A 233 -19.27 6.95 7.87
CA THR A 233 -20.63 7.55 7.74
C THR A 233 -21.33 7.24 6.42
N GLY A 234 -20.70 6.45 5.53
CA GLY A 234 -21.28 6.06 4.26
C GLY A 234 -22.50 5.14 4.35
N ASP A 235 -22.56 4.18 5.29
CA ASP A 235 -23.74 3.29 5.40
C ASP A 235 -23.82 2.33 6.62
N VAL A 236 -23.01 2.50 7.68
CA VAL A 236 -23.10 1.56 8.84
C VAL A 236 -24.24 1.91 9.80
N ALA A 237 -24.73 3.15 9.76
CA ALA A 237 -25.91 3.55 10.52
C ALA A 237 -27.22 3.01 9.93
N SER A 238 -27.26 2.66 8.63
CA SER A 238 -28.49 2.22 7.94
C SER A 238 -28.69 0.70 7.97
N THR A 239 -27.62 -0.09 8.15
CA THR A 239 -27.65 -1.57 8.09
C THR A 239 -27.98 -2.26 9.42
N GLY A 240 -27.93 -1.56 10.55
CA GLY A 240 -28.32 -2.10 11.86
C GLY A 240 -27.47 -3.27 12.39
N ASN A 241 -26.35 -3.61 11.72
CA ASN A 241 -25.53 -4.77 12.07
C ASN A 241 -24.65 -4.49 13.29
N LYS A 242 -25.03 -5.04 14.45
CA LYS A 242 -24.39 -4.80 15.76
C LYS A 242 -22.95 -5.30 15.84
N VAL A 243 -22.58 -6.32 15.05
CA VAL A 243 -21.22 -6.89 15.05
C VAL A 243 -20.24 -5.93 14.39
N LEU A 244 -20.65 -5.33 13.27
CA LEU A 244 -19.84 -4.34 12.56
C LEU A 244 -19.65 -3.07 13.40
N LEU A 245 -20.72 -2.60 14.07
CA LEU A 245 -20.66 -1.49 15.02
C LEU A 245 -19.71 -1.76 16.20
N ALA A 246 -19.70 -2.99 16.74
CA ALA A 246 -18.79 -3.36 17.82
C ALA A 246 -17.32 -3.44 17.35
N GLN A 247 -17.06 -3.99 16.17
CA GLN A 247 -15.72 -4.00 15.57
C GLN A 247 -15.21 -2.59 15.27
N GLN A 248 -16.09 -1.69 14.82
CA GLN A 248 -15.78 -0.27 14.61
C GLN A 248 -15.38 0.44 15.91
N GLN A 249 -16.19 0.27 16.96
CA GLN A 249 -15.88 0.86 18.25
C GLN A 249 -14.56 0.31 18.79
N GLN A 250 -14.31 -1.00 18.64
CA GLN A 250 -13.05 -1.62 19.04
C GLN A 250 -11.84 -1.06 18.26
N MET A 251 -11.97 -0.82 16.96
CA MET A 251 -10.90 -0.19 16.16
C MET A 251 -10.66 1.26 16.58
N LYS A 252 -11.73 2.03 16.80
CA LYS A 252 -11.64 3.41 17.28
C LYS A 252 -10.96 3.47 18.65
N ASP A 253 -11.35 2.61 19.57
CA ASP A 253 -10.75 2.52 20.90
C ASP A 253 -9.27 2.10 20.82
N THR A 254 -8.94 1.18 19.90
CA THR A 254 -7.56 0.77 19.64
C THR A 254 -6.72 1.93 19.09
N LEU A 255 -7.25 2.70 18.14
CA LEU A 255 -6.58 3.88 17.59
C LEU A 255 -6.43 4.96 18.65
N ASP A 256 -7.47 5.21 19.44
CA ASP A 256 -7.43 6.15 20.56
C ASP A 256 -6.35 5.76 21.57
N GLN A 257 -6.21 4.47 21.88
CA GLN A 257 -5.16 3.94 22.74
C GLN A 257 -3.76 4.13 22.13
N ILE A 258 -3.60 3.86 20.82
CA ILE A 258 -2.33 4.08 20.12
C ILE A 258 -1.95 5.57 20.17
N PHE A 259 -2.85 6.47 19.80
CA PHE A 259 -2.60 7.92 19.82
C PHE A 259 -2.32 8.44 21.22
N SER A 260 -3.01 7.93 22.23
CA SER A 260 -2.76 8.31 23.63
C SER A 260 -1.40 7.82 24.15
N SER A 261 -0.79 6.85 23.48
CA SER A 261 0.57 6.37 23.79
C SER A 261 1.67 7.18 23.10
N ILE A 262 1.32 8.02 22.11
CA ILE A 262 2.27 8.83 21.36
C ILE A 262 2.67 10.05 22.19
N LYS A 263 3.98 10.26 22.34
CA LYS A 263 4.55 11.46 22.96
C LYS A 263 5.71 11.98 22.14
N PHE A 264 5.78 13.29 22.04
CA PHE A 264 6.93 14.02 21.53
C PHE A 264 7.50 14.86 22.68
N GLU A 265 8.73 14.57 23.05
CA GLU A 265 9.47 15.23 24.11
C GLU A 265 10.72 15.88 23.51
N ASN A 266 11.29 16.88 24.20
CA ASN A 266 12.51 17.59 23.77
C ASN A 266 12.49 18.00 22.29
N THR A 267 11.32 18.42 21.81
CA THR A 267 11.08 18.70 20.41
C THR A 267 11.55 20.10 20.07
N GLU A 268 12.29 20.20 18.99
CA GLU A 268 12.76 21.44 18.43
C GLU A 268 12.45 21.43 16.93
N ALA A 269 11.35 22.07 16.56
CA ALA A 269 10.84 22.13 15.20
C ALA A 269 10.63 23.57 14.74
N TYR A 270 10.87 23.82 13.45
CA TYR A 270 10.80 25.15 12.84
C TYR A 270 10.10 25.14 11.50
N PHE A 271 9.32 26.20 11.24
CA PHE A 271 9.04 26.65 9.89
C PHE A 271 10.04 27.74 9.51
N VAL A 272 10.94 27.45 8.58
CA VAL A 272 12.02 28.35 8.14
C VAL A 272 11.59 29.02 6.84
N ILE A 273 11.42 30.33 6.86
CA ILE A 273 11.05 31.12 5.69
C ILE A 273 12.31 31.33 4.86
N ARG A 274 12.38 30.71 3.69
CA ARG A 274 13.55 30.81 2.80
C ARG A 274 13.34 31.86 1.70
N SER A 275 12.10 32.06 1.26
CA SER A 275 11.67 33.07 0.30
C SER A 275 10.16 33.32 0.41
N ALA A 276 9.62 34.27 -0.37
CA ALA A 276 8.18 34.58 -0.38
C ALA A 276 7.29 33.39 -0.82
N ASP A 277 7.88 32.40 -1.48
CA ASP A 277 7.24 31.23 -2.05
C ASP A 277 7.79 29.91 -1.49
N LYS A 278 8.67 29.97 -0.47
CA LYS A 278 9.32 28.78 0.09
C LYS A 278 9.41 28.81 1.61
N VAL A 279 8.85 27.78 2.23
CA VAL A 279 8.97 27.51 3.67
C VAL A 279 9.43 26.07 3.88
N ASP A 280 10.52 25.86 4.60
CA ASP A 280 10.98 24.53 4.99
C ASP A 280 10.44 24.19 6.37
N PHE A 281 9.91 22.98 6.57
CA PHE A 281 9.63 22.45 7.91
C PHE A 281 10.81 21.58 8.35
N VAL A 282 11.43 21.93 9.49
CA VAL A 282 12.67 21.30 9.98
C VAL A 282 12.48 20.83 11.42
N VAL A 283 12.59 19.53 11.65
CA VAL A 283 12.64 18.94 13.00
C VAL A 283 14.10 18.72 13.38
N VAL A 284 14.72 19.64 14.13
CA VAL A 284 16.14 19.56 14.50
C VAL A 284 16.39 18.39 15.45
N ASN A 285 15.55 18.26 16.46
CA ASN A 285 15.55 17.16 17.39
C ASN A 285 14.14 16.87 17.87
N SER A 286 13.82 15.61 18.10
CA SER A 286 12.61 15.21 18.79
C SER A 286 12.77 13.82 19.38
N ASP A 287 12.47 13.68 20.66
CA ASP A 287 12.36 12.37 21.29
C ASP A 287 10.91 11.89 21.11
N PHE A 288 10.73 10.90 20.24
CA PHE A 288 9.43 10.27 20.00
C PHE A 288 9.31 9.01 20.86
N SER A 289 8.13 8.82 21.45
CA SER A 289 7.78 7.53 22.06
C SER A 289 6.35 7.11 21.71
N MET A 290 6.17 5.79 21.60
CA MET A 290 4.87 5.15 21.37
C MET A 290 4.85 3.82 22.12
N GLY A 291 4.21 3.83 23.29
CA GLY A 291 4.34 2.73 24.26
C GLY A 291 5.80 2.49 24.64
N ASP A 292 6.29 1.26 24.46
CA ASP A 292 7.69 0.90 24.75
C ASP A 292 8.69 1.35 23.68
N LEU A 293 8.22 1.78 22.49
CA LEU A 293 9.10 2.25 21.43
C LEU A 293 9.59 3.65 21.79
N LYS A 294 10.91 3.84 21.76
CA LYS A 294 11.56 5.15 21.88
C LYS A 294 12.42 5.38 20.66
N MET A 295 12.39 6.59 20.13
CA MET A 295 13.15 6.99 18.94
C MET A 295 13.64 8.43 19.10
N LYS A 296 14.85 8.71 18.63
CA LYS A 296 15.31 10.09 18.42
C LYS A 296 15.22 10.44 16.96
N LEU A 297 14.53 11.52 16.66
CA LEU A 297 14.34 12.03 15.30
C LEU A 297 15.14 13.31 15.13
N SER A 298 15.79 13.44 13.98
CA SER A 298 16.45 14.68 13.58
C SER A 298 16.38 14.85 12.07
N GLN A 299 16.39 16.10 11.64
CA GLN A 299 16.32 16.48 10.25
C GLN A 299 17.25 17.66 10.02
N GLN A 300 17.96 17.61 8.89
CA GLN A 300 18.78 18.68 8.40
C GLN A 300 18.42 18.98 6.96
N VAL A 301 18.22 20.26 6.64
CA VAL A 301 17.93 20.71 5.28
C VAL A 301 19.08 21.61 4.81
N LYS A 302 19.85 21.13 3.83
CA LYS A 302 20.98 21.87 3.23
C LYS A 302 20.77 22.02 1.74
N GLY A 303 20.27 23.19 1.33
CA GLY A 303 20.03 23.51 -0.08
C GLY A 303 18.96 22.61 -0.70
N LYS A 304 19.39 21.67 -1.56
CA LYS A 304 18.52 20.70 -2.26
C LYS A 304 18.44 19.34 -1.57
N VAL A 305 19.17 19.16 -0.48
CA VAL A 305 19.31 17.88 0.22
C VAL A 305 18.65 17.99 1.58
N THR A 306 17.75 17.07 1.87
CA THR A 306 17.16 16.86 3.19
C THR A 306 17.64 15.53 3.72
N THR A 307 18.27 15.54 4.89
CA THR A 307 18.70 14.34 5.61
C THR A 307 17.85 14.19 6.85
N ALA A 308 17.07 13.13 6.95
CA ALA A 308 16.35 12.75 8.15
C ALA A 308 17.03 11.53 8.78
N LYS A 309 17.12 11.52 10.10
CA LYS A 309 17.72 10.44 10.88
C LYS A 309 16.78 10.03 12.01
N ALA A 310 16.60 8.73 12.16
CA ALA A 310 15.93 8.12 13.29
C ALA A 310 16.88 7.17 14.01
N ILE A 311 17.05 7.35 15.32
CA ILE A 311 17.87 6.47 16.17
C ILE A 311 16.94 5.72 17.11
N ILE A 312 16.97 4.39 17.01
CA ILE A 312 16.14 3.48 17.80
C ILE A 312 17.06 2.74 18.78
N PRO A 313 17.12 3.15 20.06
CA PRO A 313 17.90 2.42 21.06
C PRO A 313 17.28 1.04 21.32
N SER A 314 18.14 0.04 21.53
CA SER A 314 17.69 -1.27 21.98
C SER A 314 17.16 -1.18 23.42
N ALA A 315 16.04 -1.87 23.70
CA ALA A 315 15.41 -1.91 25.02
C ALA A 315 16.35 -2.40 26.13
N ASN A 316 17.34 -3.24 25.79
CA ASN A 316 18.34 -3.77 26.73
C ASN A 316 19.68 -3.01 26.71
N GLY A 317 19.80 -1.90 25.99
CA GLY A 317 21.02 -1.09 25.91
C GLY A 317 22.22 -1.75 25.21
N SER A 318 22.00 -2.87 24.50
CA SER A 318 23.06 -3.60 23.78
C SER A 318 23.52 -2.95 22.46
N GLY A 319 22.79 -1.95 21.99
CA GLY A 319 23.07 -1.25 20.74
C GLY A 319 21.92 -0.34 20.32
N GLN A 320 21.99 0.14 19.08
CA GLN A 320 20.98 0.98 18.45
C GLN A 320 20.86 0.69 16.96
N VAL A 321 19.70 0.99 16.39
CA VAL A 321 19.49 1.01 14.94
C VAL A 321 19.41 2.47 14.52
N GLU A 322 20.26 2.88 13.58
CA GLU A 322 20.20 4.18 12.92
C GLU A 322 19.56 4.00 11.55
N VAL A 323 18.50 4.76 11.28
CA VAL A 323 17.87 4.84 9.97
C VAL A 323 18.13 6.24 9.43
N THR A 324 18.78 6.34 8.28
CA THR A 324 19.08 7.60 7.60
C THR A 324 18.34 7.65 6.27
N LEU A 325 17.52 8.67 6.06
CA LEU A 325 16.89 9.01 4.78
C LEU A 325 17.53 10.27 4.23
N VAL A 326 18.12 10.19 3.04
CA VAL A 326 18.60 11.33 2.27
C VAL A 326 17.68 11.52 1.08
N ALA A 327 16.99 12.66 1.04
CA ALA A 327 16.20 13.11 -0.10
C ALA A 327 16.91 14.26 -0.80
N GLU A 328 17.40 14.02 -2.01
CA GLU A 328 18.02 15.04 -2.85
C GLU A 328 17.10 15.40 -4.00
N ARG A 329 16.86 16.68 -4.21
CA ARG A 329 16.16 17.13 -5.40
C ARG A 329 17.02 17.02 -6.65
N ALA A 330 16.53 16.24 -7.62
CA ALA A 330 17.20 16.01 -8.90
C ALA A 330 16.62 16.84 -10.07
N GLY A 331 15.58 17.64 -9.85
CA GLY A 331 14.97 18.49 -10.88
C GLY A 331 13.59 19.02 -10.47
N ILE A 332 12.87 19.67 -11.40
CA ILE A 332 11.44 19.98 -11.21
C ILE A 332 10.68 18.66 -11.19
N GLY A 333 9.90 18.41 -10.13
CA GLY A 333 9.12 17.18 -9.97
C GLY A 333 9.96 15.91 -9.75
N SER A 334 11.27 16.01 -9.51
CA SER A 334 12.13 14.83 -9.37
C SER A 334 12.99 14.84 -8.11
N VAL A 335 13.03 13.68 -7.45
CA VAL A 335 13.67 13.46 -6.16
C VAL A 335 14.44 12.15 -6.21
N LYS A 336 15.69 12.17 -5.74
CA LYS A 336 16.46 10.98 -5.39
C LYS A 336 16.30 10.70 -3.91
N LEU A 337 16.17 9.42 -3.57
CA LEU A 337 16.04 8.93 -2.20
C LEU A 337 17.16 7.92 -1.94
N ASP A 338 17.82 8.02 -0.79
CA ASP A 338 18.72 7.00 -0.25
C ASP A 338 18.34 6.77 1.21
N LEU A 339 17.76 5.61 1.50
CA LEU A 339 17.32 5.16 2.82
C LEU A 339 18.21 3.99 3.24
N VAL A 340 18.93 4.16 4.33
CA VAL A 340 19.85 3.15 4.87
C VAL A 340 19.48 2.89 6.32
N ALA A 341 19.41 1.62 6.71
CA ALA A 341 19.33 1.23 8.11
C ALA A 341 20.57 0.46 8.50
N GLU A 342 21.17 0.86 9.62
CA GLU A 342 22.42 0.31 10.13
C GLU A 342 22.26 -0.01 11.62
N LYS A 343 22.79 -1.16 12.02
CA LYS A 343 22.88 -1.58 13.41
C LYS A 343 24.27 -1.26 13.95
N THR A 344 24.30 -0.68 15.14
CA THR A 344 25.53 -0.42 15.88
C THR A 344 25.41 -1.06 17.26
N GLY A 345 26.42 -1.81 17.70
CA GLY A 345 26.47 -2.46 19.01
C GLY A 345 27.75 -2.12 19.76
N LYS A 346 27.84 -2.50 21.05
CA LYS A 346 29.06 -2.27 21.85
C LYS A 346 30.31 -2.93 21.25
N ASP A 347 30.14 -4.08 20.59
CA ASP A 347 31.21 -4.91 20.02
C ASP A 347 31.07 -5.16 18.51
N ILE A 348 30.17 -4.44 17.83
CA ILE A 348 29.84 -4.64 16.41
C ILE A 348 30.31 -3.43 15.58
N GLN A 349 31.18 -3.66 14.60
CA GLN A 349 31.44 -2.72 13.50
C GLN A 349 30.13 -2.52 12.72
N LYS A 350 29.78 -1.26 12.43
CA LYS A 350 28.52 -0.83 11.78
C LYS A 350 28.03 -1.83 10.72
N GLU A 351 26.88 -2.45 10.97
CA GLU A 351 26.31 -3.49 10.09
C GLU A 351 25.11 -2.91 9.34
N GLN A 352 25.15 -2.92 8.00
CA GLN A 352 24.03 -2.47 7.17
C GLN A 352 22.92 -3.54 7.16
N LEU A 353 21.74 -3.19 7.66
CA LEU A 353 20.56 -4.07 7.67
C LEU A 353 19.85 -4.06 6.31
N PHE A 354 19.67 -2.86 5.74
CA PHE A 354 19.17 -2.70 4.38
C PHE A 354 19.59 -1.36 3.79
N LYS A 355 19.53 -1.28 2.46
CA LYS A 355 19.67 -0.05 1.70
C LYS A 355 18.59 0.01 0.61
N LEU A 356 17.85 1.10 0.56
CA LEU A 356 16.89 1.44 -0.49
C LEU A 356 17.36 2.75 -1.14
N SER A 357 17.74 2.71 -2.41
CA SER A 357 18.13 3.90 -3.15
C SER A 357 17.31 4.03 -4.43
N GLY A 358 17.02 5.24 -4.87
CA GLY A 358 16.19 5.41 -6.05
C GLY A 358 15.91 6.84 -6.44
N LYS A 359 15.06 6.98 -7.45
CA LYS A 359 14.58 8.25 -8.00
C LYS A 359 13.09 8.14 -8.24
N ILE A 360 12.36 9.18 -7.86
CA ILE A 360 10.97 9.37 -8.23
C ILE A 360 10.91 10.61 -9.11
N SER A 361 10.24 10.52 -10.24
CA SER A 361 9.96 11.67 -11.11
C SER A 361 8.46 11.75 -11.36
N ALA A 362 7.88 12.93 -11.14
CA ALA A 362 6.48 13.19 -11.36
C ALA A 362 6.29 14.45 -12.21
N THR A 363 5.25 14.47 -13.03
CA THR A 363 4.86 15.65 -13.79
C THR A 363 3.35 15.71 -13.85
N LEU A 364 2.80 16.89 -13.61
CA LEU A 364 1.37 17.17 -13.70
C LEU A 364 1.15 18.35 -14.65
N SER A 365 0.17 18.19 -15.53
CA SER A 365 -0.35 19.21 -16.44
C SER A 365 -1.88 19.09 -16.45
N GLN A 366 -2.56 20.04 -17.08
CA GLN A 366 -4.03 20.07 -17.14
C GLN A 366 -4.66 18.74 -17.61
N ASN A 367 -4.03 18.06 -18.58
CA ASN A 367 -4.58 16.88 -19.24
C ASN A 367 -3.71 15.62 -19.08
N ARG A 368 -2.58 15.70 -18.36
CA ARG A 368 -1.68 14.57 -18.21
C ARG A 368 -0.96 14.59 -16.86
N PHE A 369 -0.95 13.45 -16.21
CA PHE A 369 -0.13 13.12 -15.05
C PHE A 369 0.83 11.99 -15.42
N SER A 370 2.05 12.02 -14.90
CA SER A 370 3.00 10.91 -15.01
C SER A 370 3.82 10.74 -13.75
N LEU A 371 4.11 9.49 -13.37
CA LEU A 371 4.90 9.11 -12.22
C LEU A 371 5.85 7.97 -12.59
N GLN A 372 7.14 8.17 -12.34
CA GLN A 372 8.22 7.24 -12.70
C GLN A 372 9.07 6.95 -11.47
N PRO A 373 8.71 5.91 -10.69
CA PRO A 373 9.56 5.39 -9.62
C PRO A 373 10.66 4.48 -10.18
N GLN A 374 11.87 4.62 -9.65
CA GLN A 374 12.99 3.74 -9.91
C GLN A 374 13.71 3.48 -8.59
N PHE A 375 13.71 2.25 -8.10
CA PHE A 375 14.26 1.90 -6.80
C PHE A 375 15.14 0.67 -6.88
N LYS A 376 16.10 0.62 -5.97
CA LYS A 376 16.99 -0.49 -5.72
C LYS A 376 17.03 -0.74 -4.23
N LEU A 377 16.50 -1.89 -3.81
CA LEU A 377 16.56 -2.39 -2.45
C LEU A 377 17.64 -3.45 -2.35
N THR A 378 18.39 -3.45 -1.26
CA THR A 378 19.37 -4.47 -0.93
C THR A 378 19.20 -4.84 0.53
N ILE A 379 18.96 -6.12 0.79
CA ILE A 379 18.88 -6.72 2.12
C ILE A 379 19.82 -7.92 2.12
N ASP A 380 20.92 -7.84 2.86
CA ASP A 380 21.99 -8.84 2.84
C ASP A 380 22.42 -9.18 1.40
N LYS A 381 22.17 -10.40 0.93
CA LYS A 381 22.53 -10.88 -0.42
C LYS A 381 21.39 -10.80 -1.43
N VAL A 382 20.25 -10.24 -1.05
CA VAL A 382 19.09 -10.06 -1.91
C VAL A 382 19.09 -8.65 -2.48
N GLY A 383 19.17 -8.54 -3.80
CA GLY A 383 18.95 -7.30 -4.54
C GLY A 383 17.57 -7.29 -5.17
N VAL A 384 16.84 -6.19 -5.06
CA VAL A 384 15.56 -5.97 -5.76
C VAL A 384 15.62 -4.64 -6.49
N ASP A 385 15.50 -4.67 -7.80
CA ASP A 385 15.36 -3.48 -8.65
C ASP A 385 13.90 -3.32 -9.06
N VAL A 386 13.36 -2.13 -8.92
CA VAL A 386 11.96 -1.79 -9.22
C VAL A 386 11.94 -0.59 -10.15
N ASP A 387 11.36 -0.76 -11.33
CA ASP A 387 11.12 0.32 -12.28
C ASP A 387 9.62 0.45 -12.54
N GLY A 388 9.11 1.68 -12.56
CA GLY A 388 7.73 1.97 -12.89
C GLY A 388 7.61 3.17 -13.83
N ASP A 389 6.63 3.11 -14.71
CA ASP A 389 6.18 4.21 -15.56
C ASP A 389 4.65 4.23 -15.56
N PHE A 390 4.09 5.18 -14.83
CA PHE A 390 2.66 5.43 -14.79
C PHE A 390 2.35 6.73 -15.53
N VAL A 391 1.37 6.69 -16.43
CA VAL A 391 0.87 7.86 -17.15
C VAL A 391 -0.65 7.83 -17.14
N ALA A 392 -1.27 8.92 -16.72
CA ALA A 392 -2.71 9.14 -16.80
C ALA A 392 -3.01 10.37 -17.67
N LYS A 393 -4.06 10.30 -18.47
CA LYS A 393 -4.49 11.37 -19.38
C LYS A 393 -6.00 11.54 -19.33
N LYS A 394 -6.44 12.79 -19.45
CA LYS A 394 -7.86 13.10 -19.66
C LYS A 394 -8.19 12.89 -21.14
N ILE A 395 -9.21 12.09 -21.41
CA ILE A 395 -9.71 11.84 -22.77
C ILE A 395 -11.13 12.38 -22.94
N ALA A 396 -11.54 12.62 -24.18
CA ALA A 396 -12.83 13.24 -24.48
C ALA A 396 -13.99 12.25 -24.46
N ASN A 397 -13.75 11.01 -24.90
CA ASN A 397 -14.76 9.98 -25.05
C ASN A 397 -14.13 8.58 -25.01
N HIS A 398 -14.88 7.64 -24.44
CA HIS A 398 -14.69 6.18 -24.53
C HIS A 398 -16.08 5.54 -24.46
N THR A 399 -16.22 4.31 -24.96
CA THR A 399 -17.50 3.60 -24.90
C THR A 399 -17.33 2.23 -24.27
N PHE A 400 -17.87 2.08 -23.06
CA PHE A 400 -17.91 0.82 -22.34
C PHE A 400 -19.00 -0.09 -22.92
N THR A 401 -18.59 -1.16 -23.60
CA THR A 401 -19.51 -2.09 -24.26
C THR A 401 -19.50 -3.42 -23.52
N ALA A 402 -20.61 -3.76 -22.86
CA ALA A 402 -20.75 -5.06 -22.22
C ALA A 402 -20.74 -6.17 -23.28
N PRO A 403 -19.97 -7.26 -23.06
CA PRO A 403 -19.99 -8.42 -23.95
C PRO A 403 -21.35 -9.13 -23.91
N THR A 404 -21.96 -9.34 -25.08
CA THR A 404 -23.26 -10.04 -25.20
C THR A 404 -23.13 -11.55 -25.08
N ASP A 405 -21.92 -12.08 -25.24
CA ASP A 405 -21.57 -13.50 -25.20
C ASP A 405 -20.93 -13.93 -23.87
N ALA A 406 -21.02 -13.09 -22.83
CA ALA A 406 -20.48 -13.41 -21.51
C ALA A 406 -21.18 -14.61 -20.89
N GLN A 407 -20.38 -15.54 -20.38
CA GLN A 407 -20.87 -16.71 -19.66
C GLN A 407 -20.86 -16.45 -18.16
N ASN A 408 -21.94 -16.79 -17.47
CA ASN A 408 -21.99 -16.65 -16.02
C ASN A 408 -21.14 -17.74 -15.36
N LEU A 409 -20.14 -17.34 -14.57
CA LEU A 409 -19.29 -18.27 -13.83
C LEU A 409 -20.10 -19.22 -12.95
N GLN A 410 -21.16 -18.73 -12.31
CA GLN A 410 -21.99 -19.53 -11.41
C GLN A 410 -22.65 -20.70 -12.15
N GLU A 411 -23.10 -20.47 -13.38
CA GLU A 411 -23.69 -21.51 -14.23
C GLU A 411 -22.64 -22.52 -14.68
N ILE A 412 -21.43 -22.07 -15.05
CA ILE A 412 -20.33 -22.96 -15.45
C ILE A 412 -19.93 -23.88 -14.28
N TRP A 413 -19.75 -23.32 -13.07
CA TRP A 413 -19.41 -24.10 -11.89
C TRP A 413 -20.53 -25.09 -11.51
N SER A 414 -21.80 -24.69 -11.63
CA SER A 414 -22.95 -25.55 -11.37
C SER A 414 -23.05 -26.72 -12.36
N ALA A 415 -22.72 -26.48 -13.63
CA ALA A 415 -22.68 -27.51 -14.66
C ALA A 415 -21.49 -28.47 -14.46
N LEU A 416 -20.33 -27.96 -14.07
CA LEU A 416 -19.13 -28.77 -13.80
C LEU A 416 -19.29 -29.70 -12.59
N MET A 417 -20.00 -29.23 -11.56
CA MET A 417 -20.23 -29.97 -10.31
C MET A 417 -21.46 -30.90 -10.34
N GLY A 418 -22.09 -31.06 -11.51
CA GLY A 418 -23.13 -32.08 -11.71
C GLY A 418 -24.52 -31.72 -11.19
N GLY A 419 -25.01 -30.50 -11.45
CA GLY A 419 -26.46 -30.21 -11.54
C GLY A 419 -27.31 -30.50 -10.29
N GLY A 420 -26.71 -30.60 -9.11
CA GLY A 420 -27.42 -30.60 -7.84
C GLY A 420 -27.70 -29.16 -7.43
N ALA A 421 -28.98 -28.81 -7.28
CA ALA A 421 -29.42 -27.50 -6.83
C ALA A 421 -28.55 -26.98 -5.66
N MET A 422 -27.92 -25.83 -5.84
CA MET A 422 -27.35 -25.02 -4.77
C MET A 422 -28.47 -24.48 -3.87
N GLY A 423 -29.13 -25.35 -3.13
CA GLY A 423 -29.98 -24.97 -1.99
C GLY A 423 -29.18 -24.57 -0.75
N GLY A 424 -27.90 -24.23 -0.90
CA GLY A 424 -26.96 -24.02 0.22
C GLY A 424 -26.10 -22.76 0.13
N PHE A 425 -26.26 -21.92 -0.90
CA PHE A 425 -25.67 -20.57 -0.92
C PHE A 425 -26.66 -19.48 -0.46
N SER A 426 -27.82 -19.89 0.07
CA SER A 426 -28.77 -19.02 0.79
C SER A 426 -28.81 -19.30 2.30
N GLY A 427 -27.79 -19.99 2.84
CA GLY A 427 -27.60 -20.09 4.29
C GLY A 427 -27.04 -18.77 4.79
N GLU A 428 -27.93 -17.94 5.36
CA GLU A 428 -27.66 -16.85 6.30
C GLU A 428 -26.21 -16.36 6.36
N PHE A 429 -25.97 -15.20 5.74
CA PHE A 429 -24.84 -14.31 6.05
C PHE A 429 -24.96 -13.70 7.46
N ASP A 430 -25.57 -14.41 8.43
CA ASP A 430 -25.92 -13.92 9.76
C ASP A 430 -25.08 -14.51 10.90
N ASP A 431 -24.04 -15.33 10.63
CA ASP A 431 -23.17 -15.81 11.72
C ASP A 431 -21.68 -15.80 11.38
N PHE A 432 -21.10 -14.59 11.39
CA PHE A 432 -19.70 -14.38 11.76
C PHE A 432 -19.66 -13.65 13.12
N SER A 433 -20.28 -14.23 14.14
CA SER A 433 -20.13 -13.77 15.53
C SER A 433 -20.12 -14.94 16.51
N GLY A 434 -19.01 -15.65 16.58
CA GLY A 434 -18.80 -16.64 17.63
C GLY A 434 -17.45 -17.31 17.51
N GLU A 435 -16.71 -17.33 18.62
CA GLU A 435 -15.36 -17.86 18.76
C GLU A 435 -15.27 -19.34 18.36
N ASP A 436 -14.38 -19.68 17.43
CA ASP A 436 -13.29 -20.63 17.68
C ASP A 436 -12.37 -20.77 16.46
N VAL A 437 -11.15 -20.28 16.62
CA VAL A 437 -9.99 -20.66 15.82
C VAL A 437 -9.57 -22.05 16.31
N ILE A 438 -9.42 -23.03 15.40
CA ILE A 438 -8.24 -23.94 15.30
C ILE A 438 -8.46 -24.95 14.15
N SER A 439 -7.55 -24.89 13.17
CA SER A 439 -7.14 -25.93 12.20
C SER A 439 -8.20 -26.71 11.42
N GLY A 440 -8.23 -26.50 10.09
CA GLY A 440 -8.88 -27.41 9.16
C GLY A 440 -8.43 -27.16 7.73
N ALA A 441 -7.35 -27.82 7.32
CA ALA A 441 -6.93 -27.90 5.93
C ALA A 441 -8.04 -28.55 5.10
N VAL A 442 -8.56 -27.85 4.09
CA VAL A 442 -9.42 -28.47 3.07
C VAL A 442 -8.52 -29.17 2.06
N SER A 443 -8.24 -30.46 2.29
CA SER A 443 -7.62 -31.32 1.29
C SER A 443 -8.67 -31.77 0.28
N LEU A 444 -8.53 -31.36 -0.98
CA LEU A 444 -9.18 -31.97 -2.12
C LEU A 444 -8.42 -33.25 -2.50
N SER A 445 -8.95 -34.41 -2.13
CA SER A 445 -8.49 -35.70 -2.65
C SER A 445 -9.67 -36.60 -3.03
N GLY A 446 -9.81 -36.87 -4.32
CA GLY A 446 -10.45 -38.06 -4.85
C GLY A 446 -9.63 -38.50 -6.07
N ALA A 447 -9.42 -39.78 -6.39
CA ALA A 447 -9.71 -41.05 -5.74
C ALA A 447 -8.86 -42.10 -6.47
N THR A 448 -8.38 -43.15 -5.77
CA THR A 448 -8.31 -44.51 -6.34
C THR A 448 -8.13 -45.52 -5.22
N SER A 449 -9.10 -46.43 -5.09
CA SER A 449 -9.01 -47.61 -4.24
C SER A 449 -8.01 -48.62 -4.79
N LEU A 450 -7.16 -49.19 -3.93
CA LEU A 450 -6.66 -50.55 -4.12
C LEU A 450 -6.52 -51.25 -2.78
N SER A 451 -7.22 -52.38 -2.70
CA SER A 451 -7.33 -53.33 -1.60
C SER A 451 -5.99 -53.90 -1.12
N GLY A 452 -5.88 -54.09 0.19
CA GLY A 452 -4.83 -54.90 0.81
C GLY A 452 -5.07 -55.10 2.30
N THR A 453 -5.83 -56.13 2.65
CA THR A 453 -6.06 -56.64 4.00
C THR A 453 -4.77 -57.08 4.70
N THR A 454 -4.49 -56.63 5.92
CA THR A 454 -4.14 -57.52 7.07
C THR A 454 -4.22 -56.74 8.40
N SER A 455 -4.81 -57.37 9.41
CA SER A 455 -4.97 -56.90 10.78
C SER A 455 -3.68 -57.02 11.61
N LEU A 456 -3.55 -56.25 12.70
CA LEU A 456 -3.49 -56.76 14.10
C LEU A 456 -3.01 -55.71 15.14
N SER A 457 -3.70 -55.73 16.30
CA SER A 457 -3.32 -55.32 17.69
C SER A 457 -2.94 -53.86 17.94
N GLY A 458 -3.66 -53.09 18.78
CA GLY A 458 -3.75 -53.21 20.27
C GLY A 458 -2.60 -52.40 20.89
N THR A 459 -2.70 -51.49 21.85
CA THR A 459 -3.62 -51.25 22.98
C THR A 459 -3.36 -49.84 23.56
N THR A 460 -4.39 -49.29 24.19
CA THR A 460 -4.45 -48.17 25.15
C THR A 460 -3.45 -48.25 26.33
N SER A 461 -2.94 -47.11 26.81
CA SER A 461 -3.28 -46.56 28.15
C SER A 461 -2.56 -45.25 28.50
N LEU A 462 -3.27 -44.42 29.28
CA LEU A 462 -2.85 -43.18 29.94
C LEU A 462 -1.96 -43.42 31.16
N SER A 463 -1.16 -42.40 31.50
CA SER A 463 -0.88 -41.82 32.85
C SER A 463 0.52 -41.20 32.80
N GLY A 464 0.83 -40.01 33.32
CA GLY A 464 0.26 -39.28 34.44
C GLY A 464 1.38 -39.02 35.45
N THR A 465 1.57 -37.75 35.80
CA THR A 465 2.26 -37.19 36.99
C THR A 465 3.80 -37.07 37.04
N ALA A 466 4.20 -35.79 37.06
CA ALA A 466 5.00 -35.08 38.06
C ALA A 466 6.39 -35.60 38.48
N GLY A 467 7.36 -34.69 38.31
CA GLY A 467 8.71 -34.69 38.87
C GLY A 467 9.46 -33.47 38.33
#